data_AF-A0A106QBU9-F1
#
_entry.id   AF-A0A106QBU9-F1
#
_cell.length_a   1.000
_cell.length_b   1.000
_cell.length_c   1.000
_cell.angle_alpha   90.00
_cell.angle_beta   90.00
_cell.angle_gamma   90.00
#
_symmetry.space_group_name_H-M   'P 1'
#
loop_
_entity.id
_entity.type
_entity.pdbx_description
1 polymer ?
#
loop_
_entity_poly.entity_id
_entity_poly.type
_entity_poly.pdbx_seq_one_letter_code
_entity_poly.pdbx_strand_id
1 'polypeptide(L)' 'MATAKARKLSEAQLRILRNLDVGQPWDAHISGRSAYGGATATVHSLNKLGYMANWRITDAGRAALHGTQAGTSVKDTA' A
#
# COMPACT_ATOMS: atom_id res chain seq x y z
N MET A 1 -10.67 5.45 -22.91
CA MET A 1 -10.62 4.85 -21.55
C MET A 1 -9.16 4.55 -21.24
N ALA A 2 -8.54 5.30 -20.33
CA ALA A 2 -7.11 5.14 -20.04
C ALA A 2 -6.88 3.83 -19.28
N THR A 3 -6.18 2.89 -19.91
CA THR A 3 -5.69 1.65 -19.31
C THR A 3 -4.87 2.03 -18.08
N ALA A 4 -5.37 1.71 -16.89
CA ALA A 4 -4.65 1.93 -15.64
C ALA A 4 -3.43 1.01 -15.65
N LYS A 5 -2.30 1.52 -16.18
CA LYS A 5 -0.99 0.88 -16.12
C LYS A 5 -0.78 0.54 -14.65
N ALA A 6 -0.70 -0.75 -14.31
CA ALA A 6 -0.54 -1.22 -12.94
C ALA A 6 0.67 -0.53 -12.32
N ARG A 7 0.43 0.55 -11.56
CA ARG A 7 1.51 1.30 -10.93
C ARG A 7 2.06 0.41 -9.85
N LYS A 8 3.33 0.06 -9.98
CA LYS A 8 4.06 -0.66 -8.94
C LYS A 8 4.01 0.19 -7.67
N LEU A 9 3.37 -0.34 -6.64
CA LEU A 9 3.28 0.30 -5.34
C LEU A 9 4.68 0.40 -4.73
N SER A 10 4.96 1.48 -4.01
CA SER A 10 6.20 1.58 -3.23
C SER A 10 6.13 0.69 -1.99
N GLU A 11 7.29 0.34 -1.41
CA GLU A 11 7.35 -0.44 -0.16
C GLU A 11 6.58 0.23 0.98
N ALA A 12 6.62 1.57 1.08
CA ALA A 12 5.87 2.31 2.09
C ALA A 12 4.35 2.19 1.88
N GLN A 13 3.89 2.24 0.62
CA GLN A 13 2.48 2.04 0.28
C GLN A 13 2.02 0.61 0.60
N LEU A 14 2.82 -0.39 0.22
CA LEU A 14 2.54 -1.79 0.51
C LEU A 14 2.47 -2.05 2.01
N ARG A 15 3.39 -1.48 2.79
CA ARG A 15 3.42 -1.64 4.26
C ARG A 15 2.16 -1.09 4.92
N ILE A 16 1.72 0.10 4.51
CA ILE A 16 0.46 0.69 5.01
C ILE A 16 -0.75 -0.17 4.61
N LEU A 17 -0.82 -0.62 3.35
CA LEU A 17 -1.93 -1.47 2.90
C LEU A 17 -1.95 -2.83 3.63
N ARG A 18 -0.79 -3.44 3.90
CA ARG A 18 -0.69 -4.68 4.70
C ARG A 18 -1.21 -4.47 6.11
N ASN A 19 -0.81 -3.39 6.78
CA ASN A 19 -1.31 -3.06 8.12
C ASN A 19 -2.85 -2.98 8.09
N LEU A 20 -3.42 -2.25 7.13
CA LEU A 20 -4.86 -2.10 7.00
C LEU A 20 -5.58 -3.42 6.65
N ASP A 21 -4.97 -4.28 5.85
CA ASP A 21 -5.52 -5.58 5.45
C ASP A 21 -5.63 -6.56 6.64
N VAL A 22 -4.64 -6.56 7.53
CA VAL A 22 -4.66 -7.36 8.77
C VAL A 22 -5.46 -6.70 9.90
N GLY A 23 -6.14 -5.58 9.64
CA GLY A 23 -6.95 -4.85 10.62
C GLY A 23 -6.14 -4.01 11.61
N GLN A 24 -4.85 -3.78 11.36
CA GLN A 24 -4.02 -2.85 12.11
C GLN A 24 -4.20 -1.42 11.62
N PRO A 25 -3.91 -0.41 12.46
CA PRO A 25 -3.92 0.97 12.03
C PRO A 25 -2.76 1.22 11.03
N TRP A 26 -2.97 2.17 10.11
CA TRP A 26 -2.01 2.46 9.03
C TRP A 26 -0.63 2.91 9.54
N ASP A 27 -0.58 3.50 10.72
CA ASP A 27 0.63 3.98 11.41
C ASP A 27 1.25 2.93 12.34
N ALA A 28 0.74 1.69 12.34
CA ALA A 28 1.37 0.60 13.06
C ALA A 28 2.84 0.47 12.65
N HIS A 29 3.71 0.37 13.65
CA HIS A 29 5.17 0.27 13.52
C HIS A 29 5.88 1.54 13.00
N ILE A 30 5.21 2.70 13.01
CA ILE A 30 5.83 3.98 12.71
C ILE A 30 6.29 4.64 14.00
N SER A 31 7.61 4.80 14.14
CA SER A 31 8.22 5.48 15.28
C SER A 31 8.97 6.74 14.83
N GLY A 32 8.64 7.87 15.44
CA GLY A 32 9.32 9.15 15.21
C GLY A 32 8.57 10.11 14.28
N ARG A 33 8.74 11.41 14.54
CA ARG A 33 7.97 12.48 13.88
C ARG A 33 8.20 12.55 12.37
N SER A 34 9.44 12.35 11.93
CA SER A 34 9.79 12.39 10.49
C SER A 34 9.19 11.22 9.72
N ALA A 35 9.18 10.02 10.31
CA ALA A 35 8.57 8.84 9.70
C ALA A 35 7.04 9.01 9.58
N TYR A 36 6.41 9.58 10.61
CA TYR A 36 4.97 9.88 10.59
C TYR A 36 4.57 10.87 9.48
N GLY A 37 5.39 11.90 9.24
CA GLY A 37 5.17 12.86 8.14
C GLY A 37 5.21 12.18 6.76
N GLY A 38 6.22 11.34 6.50
CA GLY A 38 6.32 10.59 5.26
C GLY A 38 5.19 9.58 5.07
N ALA A 39 4.75 8.94 6.15
CA ALA A 39 3.63 8.02 6.12
C ALA A 39 2.30 8.71 5.85
N THR A 40 2.10 9.91 6.40
CA THR A 40 0.91 10.73 6.13
C THR A 40 0.83 11.11 4.65
N ALA A 41 1.95 11.49 4.02
CA ALA A 41 2.00 11.73 2.58
C ALA A 41 1.66 10.45 1.78
N THR A 42 2.10 9.29 2.26
CA THR A 42 1.81 7.99 1.65
C THR A 42 0.32 7.64 1.74
N VAL A 43 -0.31 7.84 2.90
CA VAL A 43 -1.77 7.71 3.10
C VAL A 43 -2.55 8.59 2.13
N HIS A 44 -2.12 9.85 1.95
CA HIS A 44 -2.80 10.77 1.06
C HIS A 44 -2.68 10.32 -0.40
N SER A 45 -1.53 9.77 -0.79
CA SER A 45 -1.33 9.14 -2.11
C SER A 45 -2.24 7.92 -2.30
N LEU A 46 -2.36 7.04 -1.30
CA LEU A 46 -3.23 5.86 -1.36
C LEU A 46 -4.72 6.22 -1.46
N ASN A 47 -5.17 7.26 -0.76
CA ASN A 47 -6.53 7.79 -0.89
C ASN A 47 -6.78 8.32 -2.31
N LYS A 48 -5.85 9.10 -2.87
CA LYS A 48 -5.97 9.60 -4.25
C LYS A 48 -6.02 8.48 -5.30
N LEU A 49 -5.37 7.36 -5.03
CA LEU A 49 -5.38 6.18 -5.89
C LEU A 49 -6.63 5.30 -5.67
N GLY A 50 -7.45 5.58 -4.67
CA GLY A 50 -8.63 4.79 -4.34
C GLY A 50 -8.32 3.44 -3.69
N TYR A 51 -7.09 3.23 -3.21
CA TYR A 51 -6.65 1.98 -2.54
C TYR A 51 -6.98 1.97 -1.04
N MET A 52 -7.26 3.13 -0.46
CA MET A 52 -7.83 3.25 0.87
C MET A 52 -8.89 4.34 0.89
N ALA A 53 -9.83 4.23 1.82
CA ALA A 53 -10.83 5.25 2.13
C ALA A 53 -11.19 5.17 3.61
N ASN A 54 -11.42 6.31 4.27
CA ASN A 54 -11.80 6.37 5.69
C ASN A 54 -10.92 5.51 6.60
N TRP A 55 -9.60 5.51 6.38
CA TRP A 55 -8.63 4.71 7.13
C TRP A 55 -8.80 3.19 7.00
N ARG A 56 -9.46 2.73 5.95
CA ARG A 56 -9.67 1.31 5.64
C ARG A 56 -9.17 0.99 4.24
N ILE A 57 -8.66 -0.22 4.05
CA ILE A 57 -8.31 -0.72 2.72
C ILE A 57 -9.58 -0.94 1.88
N THR A 58 -9.54 -0.58 0.59
CA THR A 58 -10.61 -0.86 -0.37
C THR A 58 -10.33 -2.15 -1.14
N ASP A 59 -11.32 -2.68 -1.87
CA ASP A 59 -11.11 -3.86 -2.71
C ASP A 59 -10.05 -3.63 -3.79
N ALA A 60 -9.98 -2.42 -4.36
CA ALA A 60 -8.91 -2.04 -5.28
C ALA A 60 -7.53 -2.07 -4.59
N GLY A 61 -7.44 -1.64 -3.33
CA GLY A 61 -6.22 -1.71 -2.53
C GLY A 61 -5.78 -3.14 -2.24
N ARG A 62 -6.73 -4.03 -1.89
CA ARG A 62 -6.46 -5.46 -1.71
C ARG A 62 -5.98 -6.10 -3.00
N ALA A 63 -6.66 -5.84 -4.11
CA ALA A 63 -6.28 -6.36 -5.43
C ALA A 63 -4.87 -5.88 -5.82
N ALA A 64 -4.52 -4.62 -5.56
CA ALA A 64 -3.19 -4.09 -5.82
C ALA A 64 -2.12 -4.71 -4.91
N LEU A 65 -2.43 -4.94 -3.63
CA LEU A 65 -1.55 -5.59 -2.67
C LEU A 65 -1.25 -7.04 -3.07
N HIS A 66 -2.28 -7.86 -3.28
CA HIS A 66 -2.14 -9.27 -3.64
C HIS A 66 -1.65 -9.46 -5.08
N GLY A 67 -2.02 -8.59 -6.01
CA GLY A 67 -1.50 -8.58 -7.38
C GLY A 67 -0.01 -8.27 -7.44
N THR A 68 0.50 -7.42 -6.53
CA THR A 68 1.94 -7.18 -6.38
C THR A 68 2.65 -8.40 -5.78
N GLN A 69 2.03 -9.10 -4.83
CA GLN A 69 2.60 -10.35 -4.28
C GLN A 69 2.67 -11.45 -5.34
N ALA A 70 1.65 -11.59 -6.19
CA ALA A 70 1.66 -12.56 -7.29
C ALA A 70 2.75 -12.26 -8.35
N GLY A 71 3.14 -10.98 -8.50
CA GLY A 71 4.20 -10.56 -9.42
C GLY A 71 5.64 -10.70 -8.92
N THR A 72 5.86 -11.16 -7.68
CA THR A 72 7.20 -11.21 -7.03
C THR A 72 7.68 -12.66 -6.75
N SER A 73 7.18 -13.66 -7.50
CA SER A 73 7.56 -15.07 -7.32
C SER A 73 8.39 -15.66 -8.47
N VAL A 74 9.32 -14.90 -9.06
CA VAL A 74 10.35 -15.47 -9.94
C VAL A 74 11.66 -14.71 -9.81
N LYS A 75 12.72 -15.46 -9.51
CA LYS A 75 14.16 -15.13 -9.40
C LYS A 75 14.69 -14.91 -7.98
N ASP A 76 14.91 -16.01 -7.26
CA ASP A 76 16.17 -16.25 -6.55
C ASP A 76 16.34 -17.76 -6.30
N THR A 77 16.78 -18.46 -7.33
CA THR A 77 17.38 -19.80 -7.22
C THR A 77 18.33 -19.91 -8.40
N ALA A 78 19.60 -19.60 -8.15
CA ALA A 78 20.74 -19.98 -8.97
C ALA A 78 21.91 -20.21 -8.03
#